data_AF-A0A9X3K5R3-F1
#
_entry.id   AF-A0A9X3K5R3-F1
#
_cell.length_a   1.000
_cell.length_b   1.000
_cell.length_c   1.000
_cell.angle_alpha   90.00
_cell.angle_beta   90.00
_cell.angle_gamma   90.00
#
_symmetry.space_group_name_H-M   'P 1'
#
loop_
_entity.id
_entity.type
_entity.pdbx_description
1 polymer ?
#
loop_
_entity_poly.entity_id
_entity_poly.type
_entity_poly.pdbx_seq_one_letter_code
_entity_poly.pdbx_strand_id
1 'polypeptide(L)'
;MSDSALHFSIGPLISWSFPNRDVARARIDQASATAKATLAEFDGPVLRALQEAESALTQYAHDLDENARLRTARDRSREAAGLQTRLARGGAVSSLEVLDVERTLASAEAALAASNTKLASDRVRIFLALGGGWGASAP
;
A
#
# COMPACT_ATOMS: atom_id res chain seq x y z
N MET A 1 -54.95 20.24 -18.76
CA MET A 1 -55.65 20.96 -17.68
C MET A 1 -54.55 21.51 -16.78
N SER A 2 -54.34 22.82 -16.81
CA SER A 2 -53.22 23.48 -16.14
C SER A 2 -53.51 23.62 -14.65
N ASP A 3 -52.69 22.99 -13.80
CA ASP A 3 -52.78 23.11 -12.35
C ASP A 3 -52.09 24.40 -11.90
N SER A 4 -52.86 25.31 -11.30
CA SER A 4 -52.39 26.66 -10.93
C SER A 4 -51.73 26.64 -9.56
N ALA A 5 -50.42 26.89 -9.49
CA ALA A 5 -49.67 26.98 -8.23
C ALA A 5 -49.74 28.38 -7.61
N LEU A 6 -50.30 28.49 -6.39
CA LEU A 6 -50.41 29.74 -5.64
C LEU A 6 -49.12 30.00 -4.84
N HIS A 7 -48.58 31.21 -5.00
CA HIS A 7 -47.40 31.69 -4.28
C HIS A 7 -47.78 32.91 -3.44
N PHE A 8 -47.42 32.90 -2.15
CA PHE A 8 -47.69 33.98 -1.20
C PHE A 8 -46.41 34.39 -0.46
N SER A 9 -46.20 35.69 -0.28
CA SER A 9 -45.08 36.25 0.47
C SER A 9 -45.55 37.28 1.51
N ILE A 10 -44.99 37.25 2.72
CA ILE A 10 -45.19 38.27 3.76
C ILE A 10 -43.83 38.67 4.33
N GLY A 11 -43.54 39.97 4.30
CA GLY A 11 -42.34 40.54 4.92
C GLY A 11 -41.07 40.28 4.13
N PRO A 12 -39.91 40.75 4.62
CA PRO A 12 -38.77 41.00 3.75
C PRO A 12 -38.15 39.77 3.08
N LEU A 13 -38.43 38.52 3.50
CA LEU A 13 -37.90 37.30 2.82
C LEU A 13 -38.70 35.98 3.01
N ILE A 14 -39.94 35.98 3.54
CA ILE A 14 -40.66 34.71 3.78
C ILE A 14 -41.60 34.40 2.59
N SER A 15 -41.31 33.32 1.85
CA SER A 15 -42.15 32.80 0.76
C SER A 15 -42.73 31.42 1.12
N TRP A 16 -44.04 31.25 0.93
CA TRP A 16 -44.75 29.98 1.16
C TRP A 16 -45.44 29.54 -0.14
N SER A 17 -45.20 28.30 -0.57
CA SER A 17 -45.84 27.73 -1.77
C SER A 17 -46.72 26.52 -1.43
N PHE A 18 -47.97 26.54 -1.88
CA PHE A 18 -48.97 25.48 -1.72
C PHE A 18 -49.71 25.33 -3.06
N PRO A 19 -49.95 24.13 -3.61
CA PRO A 19 -49.84 22.78 -3.03
C PRO A 19 -48.49 22.10 -3.33
N ASN A 20 -47.38 22.85 -3.37
CA ASN A 20 -46.03 22.43 -3.80
C ASN A 20 -45.31 21.42 -2.88
N ARG A 21 -46.06 20.66 -2.08
CA ARG A 21 -45.56 19.63 -1.15
C ARG A 21 -44.88 18.48 -1.89
N ASP A 22 -45.28 18.22 -3.13
CA ASP A 22 -44.71 17.12 -3.94
C ASP A 22 -43.30 17.44 -4.43
N VAL A 23 -43.02 18.70 -4.79
CA VAL A 23 -41.65 19.13 -5.13
C VAL A 23 -40.75 19.13 -3.89
N ALA A 24 -41.28 19.54 -2.73
CA ALA A 24 -40.53 19.47 -1.47
C ALA A 24 -40.22 18.02 -1.08
N ARG A 25 -41.18 17.11 -1.19
CA ARG A 25 -40.98 15.67 -0.96
C ARG A 25 -40.01 15.06 -1.96
N ALA A 26 -40.16 15.33 -3.25
CA ALA A 26 -39.25 14.85 -4.29
C ALA A 26 -37.80 15.29 -4.04
N ARG A 27 -37.57 16.51 -3.54
CA ARG A 27 -36.23 16.98 -3.15
C ARG A 27 -35.68 16.22 -1.94
N ILE A 28 -36.50 15.92 -0.93
CA ILE A 28 -36.10 15.12 0.23
C ILE A 28 -35.80 13.67 -0.19
N ASP A 29 -36.62 13.09 -1.06
CA ASP A 29 -36.44 11.74 -1.57
C ASP A 29 -35.17 11.64 -2.42
N GLN A 30 -34.92 12.63 -3.27
CA GLN A 30 -33.67 12.75 -4.03
C GLN A 30 -32.46 12.85 -3.10
N ALA A 31 -32.49 13.74 -2.10
CA ALA A 31 -31.39 13.88 -1.14
C ALA A 31 -31.16 12.59 -0.33
N SER A 32 -32.23 11.89 0.04
CA SER A 32 -32.17 10.61 0.76
C SER A 32 -31.62 9.49 -0.12
N ALA A 33 -31.97 9.48 -1.40
CA ALA A 33 -31.42 8.53 -2.38
C ALA A 33 -29.93 8.75 -2.62
N THR A 34 -29.49 10.02 -2.77
CA THR A 34 -28.08 10.37 -2.88
C THR A 34 -27.30 9.94 -1.63
N ALA A 35 -27.84 10.21 -0.43
CA ALA A 35 -27.19 9.79 0.82
C ALA A 35 -27.04 8.26 0.92
N LYS A 36 -28.05 7.49 0.50
CA LYS A 36 -27.98 6.03 0.43
C LYS A 36 -26.97 5.54 -0.60
N ALA A 37 -26.87 6.19 -1.75
CA ALA A 37 -25.87 5.87 -2.77
C ALA A 37 -24.44 6.12 -2.23
N THR A 38 -24.20 7.26 -1.60
CA THR A 38 -22.89 7.58 -0.98
C THR A 38 -22.54 6.61 0.14
N LEU A 39 -23.51 6.19 0.96
CA LEU A 39 -23.28 5.18 1.99
C LEU A 39 -22.93 3.82 1.38
N ALA A 40 -23.61 3.41 0.32
CA ALA A 40 -23.29 2.17 -0.41
C ALA A 40 -21.91 2.22 -1.09
N GLU A 41 -21.43 3.42 -1.43
CA GLU A 41 -20.10 3.64 -2.00
C GLU A 41 -18.98 3.69 -0.96
N PHE A 42 -19.29 3.85 0.33
CA PHE A 42 -18.28 4.01 1.39
C PHE A 42 -17.54 2.71 1.72
N ASP A 43 -18.21 1.57 1.64
CA ASP A 43 -17.61 0.27 1.99
C ASP A 43 -16.47 -0.11 1.02
N GLY A 44 -16.60 0.23 -0.26
CA GLY A 44 -15.61 -0.11 -1.28
C GLY A 44 -14.21 0.47 -1.03
N PRO A 45 -14.06 1.79 -0.82
CA PRO A 45 -12.79 2.44 -0.47
C PRO A 45 -12.17 1.91 0.82
N VAL A 46 -12.98 1.66 1.86
CA VAL A 46 -12.49 1.12 3.15
C VAL A 46 -11.96 -0.30 2.97
N LEU A 47 -12.72 -1.17 2.31
CA LEU A 47 -12.30 -2.54 2.02
C LEU A 47 -11.05 -2.57 1.14
N ARG A 48 -10.96 -1.67 0.15
CA ARG A 48 -9.78 -1.54 -0.70
C ARG A 48 -8.54 -1.11 0.08
N ALA A 49 -8.67 -0.11 0.96
CA ALA A 49 -7.58 0.34 1.82
C ALA A 49 -7.10 -0.78 2.76
N LEU A 50 -8.04 -1.55 3.34
CA LEU A 50 -7.71 -2.71 4.16
C LEU A 50 -6.96 -3.78 3.35
N GLN A 51 -7.45 -4.10 2.16
CA GLN A 51 -6.83 -5.07 1.26
C GLN A 51 -5.41 -4.64 0.85
N GLU A 52 -5.21 -3.36 0.54
CA GLU A 52 -3.89 -2.79 0.20
C GLU A 52 -2.91 -2.88 1.38
N ALA A 53 -3.37 -2.56 2.60
CA ALA A 53 -2.57 -2.67 3.81
C ALA A 53 -2.20 -4.12 4.13
N GLU A 54 -3.16 -5.05 4.05
CA GLU A 54 -2.93 -6.49 4.28
C GLU A 54 -1.95 -7.06 3.25
N SER A 55 -2.11 -6.67 1.97
CA SER A 55 -1.21 -7.09 0.89
C SER A 55 0.21 -6.56 1.12
N ALA A 56 0.36 -5.30 1.52
CA ALA A 56 1.66 -4.71 1.81
C ALA A 56 2.36 -5.38 3.02
N LEU A 57 1.61 -5.68 4.08
CA LEU A 57 2.14 -6.37 5.26
C LEU A 57 2.52 -7.82 4.97
N THR A 58 1.68 -8.54 4.22
CA THR A 58 1.94 -9.94 3.83
C THR A 58 3.19 -10.03 2.95
N GLN A 59 3.31 -9.13 1.98
CA GLN A 59 4.50 -9.04 1.13
C GLN A 59 5.75 -8.78 1.98
N TYR A 60 5.72 -7.79 2.87
CA TYR A 60 6.85 -7.47 3.74
C TYR A 60 7.27 -8.63 4.65
N ALA A 61 6.31 -9.38 5.19
CA ALA A 61 6.59 -10.56 6.00
C ALA A 61 7.30 -11.66 5.18
N HIS A 62 6.86 -11.91 3.95
CA HIS A 62 7.52 -12.83 3.03
C HIS A 62 8.97 -12.37 2.72
N ASP A 63 9.15 -11.09 2.44
CA ASP A 63 10.47 -10.53 2.11
C ASP A 63 11.46 -10.59 3.29
N LEU A 64 10.95 -10.47 4.53
CA LEU A 64 11.77 -10.65 5.72
C LEU A 64 12.32 -12.06 5.85
N ASP A 65 11.49 -13.08 5.54
CA ASP A 65 11.92 -14.47 5.55
C ASP A 65 12.92 -14.75 4.42
N GLU A 66 12.68 -14.22 3.22
CA GLU A 66 13.63 -14.30 2.10
C GLU A 66 14.97 -13.63 2.46
N ASN A 67 14.94 -12.44 3.07
CA ASN A 67 16.14 -11.74 3.52
C ASN A 67 16.93 -12.57 4.54
N ALA A 68 16.25 -13.24 5.47
CA ALA A 68 16.89 -14.11 6.45
C ALA A 68 17.60 -15.29 5.77
N ARG A 69 16.95 -15.93 4.78
CA ARG A 69 17.57 -17.01 3.98
C ARG A 69 18.79 -16.51 3.21
N LEU A 70 18.71 -15.32 2.61
CA LEU A 70 19.83 -14.68 1.90
C LEU A 70 21.00 -14.34 2.84
N ARG A 71 20.72 -13.91 4.07
CA ARG A 71 21.76 -13.71 5.10
C ARG A 71 22.48 -15.02 5.41
N THR A 72 21.74 -16.10 5.64
CA THR A 72 22.34 -17.43 5.87
C THR A 72 23.16 -17.89 4.68
N ALA A 73 22.68 -17.68 3.44
CA ALA A 73 23.42 -18.03 2.23
C ALA A 73 24.75 -17.25 2.14
N ARG A 74 24.72 -15.94 2.38
CA ARG A 74 25.91 -15.08 2.43
C ARG A 74 26.90 -15.56 3.48
N ASP A 75 26.44 -15.85 4.69
CA ASP A 75 27.29 -16.31 5.79
C ASP A 75 27.99 -17.64 5.45
N ARG A 76 27.26 -18.60 4.86
CA ARG A 76 27.84 -19.86 4.39
C ARG A 76 28.87 -19.66 3.28
N SER A 77 28.57 -18.80 2.29
CA SER A 77 29.53 -18.48 1.23
C SER A 77 30.80 -17.82 1.79
N ARG A 78 30.67 -17.01 2.84
CA ARG A 78 31.80 -16.37 3.51
C ARG A 78 32.68 -17.38 4.23
N GLU A 79 32.07 -18.34 4.92
CA GLU A 79 32.80 -19.44 5.56
C GLU A 79 33.55 -20.29 4.53
N ALA A 80 32.90 -20.63 3.42
CA ALA A 80 33.49 -21.39 2.33
C ALA A 80 34.67 -20.66 1.67
N ALA A 81 34.51 -19.37 1.36
CA ALA A 81 35.60 -18.54 0.83
C ALA A 81 36.78 -18.47 1.82
N GLY A 82 36.49 -18.29 3.11
CA GLY A 82 37.51 -18.28 4.16
C GLY A 82 38.27 -19.61 4.27
N LEU A 83 37.58 -20.74 4.13
CA LEU A 83 38.21 -22.07 4.11
C LEU A 83 39.10 -22.24 2.88
N GLN A 84 38.60 -21.90 1.69
CA GLN A 84 39.35 -22.08 0.44
C GLN A 84 40.60 -21.21 0.41
N THR A 85 40.52 -19.98 0.90
CA THR A 85 41.69 -19.11 1.05
C THR A 85 42.74 -19.70 1.98
N ARG A 86 42.35 -20.40 3.05
CA ARG A 86 43.32 -21.10 3.93
C ARG A 86 43.97 -22.29 3.23
N LEU A 87 43.17 -23.10 2.52
CA LEU A 87 43.68 -24.23 1.75
C LEU A 87 44.64 -23.78 0.64
N ALA A 88 44.34 -22.66 -0.03
CA ALA A 88 45.15 -22.12 -1.12
C ALA A 88 46.51 -21.64 -0.60
N ARG A 89 46.54 -20.99 0.57
CA ARG A 89 47.78 -20.61 1.26
C ARG A 89 48.62 -21.83 1.65
N GLY A 90 47.98 -22.96 1.94
CA GLY A 90 48.64 -24.24 2.19
C GLY A 90 49.04 -25.01 0.92
N GLY A 91 48.76 -24.47 -0.27
CA GLY A 91 49.05 -25.13 -1.56
C GLY A 91 48.11 -26.29 -1.90
N ALA A 92 47.02 -26.47 -1.15
CA ALA A 92 46.11 -27.61 -1.31
C ALA A 92 45.03 -27.41 -2.38
N VAL A 93 44.81 -26.18 -2.84
CA VAL A 93 43.81 -25.81 -3.87
C VAL A 93 44.37 -24.70 -4.76
N SER A 94 43.83 -24.59 -5.97
CA SER A 94 44.28 -23.65 -7.00
C SER A 94 43.66 -22.26 -6.84
N SER A 95 44.32 -21.24 -7.43
CA SER A 95 43.79 -19.87 -7.45
C SER A 95 42.44 -19.74 -8.17
N LEU A 96 42.14 -20.63 -9.12
CA LEU A 96 40.85 -20.63 -9.82
C LEU A 96 39.71 -21.05 -8.89
N GLU A 97 39.95 -22.05 -8.03
CA GLU A 97 38.93 -22.48 -7.08
C GLU A 97 38.69 -21.39 -6.02
N VAL A 98 39.71 -20.65 -5.60
CA VAL A 98 39.53 -19.47 -4.71
C VAL A 98 38.63 -18.42 -5.37
N LEU A 99 38.90 -18.10 -6.64
CA LEU A 99 38.13 -17.11 -7.39
C LEU A 99 36.65 -17.52 -7.54
N ASP A 100 36.37 -18.81 -7.71
CA ASP A 100 35.00 -19.31 -7.84
C ASP A 100 34.18 -19.13 -6.55
N VAL A 101 34.78 -19.43 -5.38
CA VAL A 101 34.10 -19.19 -4.10
C VAL A 101 33.98 -17.70 -3.78
N GLU A 102 34.96 -16.88 -4.14
CA GLU A 102 34.87 -15.42 -4.01
C GLU A 102 33.75 -14.85 -4.89
N ARG A 103 33.62 -15.35 -6.12
CA ARG A 103 32.51 -14.99 -7.02
C ARG A 103 31.16 -15.36 -6.42
N THR A 104 31.08 -16.56 -5.82
CA THR A 104 29.86 -17.04 -5.15
C THR A 104 29.51 -16.17 -3.94
N LEU A 105 30.50 -15.79 -3.12
CA LEU A 105 30.32 -14.86 -2.01
C LEU A 105 29.84 -13.49 -2.49
N ALA A 106 30.48 -12.93 -3.52
CA ALA A 106 30.09 -11.63 -4.08
C ALA A 106 28.64 -11.65 -4.60
N SER A 107 28.23 -12.74 -5.25
CA SER A 107 26.85 -12.91 -5.70
C SER A 107 25.86 -12.98 -4.53
N ALA A 108 26.19 -13.70 -3.46
CA ALA A 108 25.35 -13.78 -2.26
C ALA A 108 25.25 -12.43 -1.52
N GLU A 109 26.35 -11.66 -1.45
CA GLU A 109 26.35 -10.31 -0.88
C GLU A 109 25.51 -9.34 -1.71
N ALA A 110 25.60 -9.40 -3.04
CA ALA A 110 24.77 -8.59 -3.94
C ALA A 110 23.26 -8.92 -3.79
N ALA A 111 22.91 -10.21 -3.70
CA ALA A 111 21.53 -10.63 -3.49
C ALA A 111 20.97 -10.13 -2.15
N LEU A 112 21.75 -10.25 -1.07
CA LEU A 112 21.36 -9.73 0.25
C LEU A 112 21.20 -8.20 0.22
N ALA A 113 22.10 -7.48 -0.46
CA ALA A 113 22.00 -6.03 -0.60
C ALA A 113 20.72 -5.62 -1.36
N ALA A 114 20.40 -6.30 -2.46
CA ALA A 114 19.17 -6.07 -3.21
C ALA A 114 17.92 -6.32 -2.34
N SER A 115 17.91 -7.41 -1.57
CA SER A 115 16.82 -7.71 -0.63
C SER A 115 16.68 -6.66 0.47
N ASN A 116 17.79 -6.12 1.01
CA ASN A 116 17.74 -5.02 1.98
C ASN A 116 17.12 -3.75 1.37
N THR A 117 17.44 -3.42 0.13
CA THR A 117 16.82 -2.30 -0.60
C THR A 117 15.32 -2.54 -0.76
N LYS A 118 14.93 -3.77 -1.11
CA LYS A 118 13.51 -4.15 -1.23
C LYS A 118 12.75 -3.95 0.08
N LEU A 119 13.28 -4.44 1.20
CA LEU A 119 12.70 -4.26 2.53
C LEU A 119 12.54 -2.79 2.93
N ALA A 120 13.48 -1.92 2.52
CA ALA A 120 13.37 -0.49 2.75
C ALA A 120 12.19 0.11 1.97
N SER A 121 12.01 -0.27 0.70
CA SER A 121 10.87 0.14 -0.11
C SER A 121 9.54 -0.39 0.42
N ASP A 122 9.49 -1.64 0.89
CA ASP A 122 8.28 -2.23 1.43
C ASP A 122 7.82 -1.53 2.72
N ARG A 123 8.75 -1.07 3.58
CA ARG A 123 8.42 -0.22 4.73
C ARG A 123 7.75 1.09 4.33
N VAL A 124 8.23 1.75 3.26
CA VAL A 124 7.59 2.96 2.73
C VAL A 124 6.19 2.64 2.20
N ARG A 125 6.02 1.51 1.50
CA ARG A 125 4.71 1.07 1.00
C ARG A 125 3.71 0.83 2.14
N ILE A 126 4.13 0.17 3.22
CA ILE A 126 3.28 -0.03 4.41
C ILE A 126 2.89 1.32 5.02
N PHE A 127 3.83 2.25 5.17
CA PHE A 127 3.53 3.58 5.69
C PHE A 127 2.49 4.32 4.86
N LEU A 128 2.58 4.24 3.52
CA LEU A 128 1.60 4.85 2.61
C LEU A 128 0.22 4.16 2.71
N ALA A 129 0.19 2.82 2.75
CA ALA A 129 -1.06 2.04 2.83
C ALA A 129 -1.82 2.27 4.16
N LEU A 130 -1.10 2.53 5.26
CA LEU A 130 -1.69 2.84 6.58
C LEU A 130 -2.10 4.31 6.73
N GLY A 131 -2.00 5.11 5.68
CA GLY A 131 -2.50 6.48 5.69
C GLY A 131 -1.46 7.56 6.04
N GLY A 132 -0.16 7.26 5.92
CA GLY A 132 0.93 8.22 6.14
C GLY A 132 0.92 9.46 5.23
N GLY A 133 0.05 9.51 4.21
CA GLY A 133 -0.10 10.64 3.27
C GLY A 133 -1.32 11.54 3.48
N TRP A 134 -2.21 11.27 4.45
CA TRP A 134 -3.51 11.95 4.57
C TRP A 134 -3.44 13.42 5.05
N GLY A 135 -2.26 13.94 5.36
CA GLY A 135 -2.05 15.34 5.75
C GLY A 135 -1.60 16.29 4.62
N ALA A 136 -1.30 15.77 3.42
CA ALA A 136 -0.72 16.59 2.34
C ALA A 136 -1.74 17.06 1.28
N SER A 137 -3.02 16.68 1.40
CA SER A 137 -4.08 17.19 0.53
C SER A 137 -5.29 17.65 1.35
N ALA A 138 -5.11 18.69 2.14
CA ALA A 138 -6.19 19.62 2.47
C ALA A 138 -5.78 20.98 1.88
N PRO A 139 -6.51 21.54 0.90
CA PRO A 139 -6.29 22.91 0.44
C PRO A 139 -6.59 23.93 1.55
#